data_AF-A0A257TZ69-F1
#
_entry.id   AF-A0A257TZ69-F1
#
_cell.length_a   1.000
_cell.length_b   1.000
_cell.length_c   1.000
_cell.angle_alpha   90.00
_cell.angle_beta   90.00
_cell.angle_gamma   90.00
#
_symmetry.space_group_name_H-M   'P 1'
#
loop_
_entity.id
_entity.type
_entity.pdbx_description
1 polymer ?
#
loop_
_entity_poly.entity_id
_entity_poly.type
_entity_poly.pdbx_seq_one_letter_code
_entity_poly.pdbx_strand_id
1 'polypeptide(L)'
;MFGETTFGLAGGRLMRSVQAGVAVVVSIALAATIASALRLRSPHREVFAPRAIDLEGYVGAAQCAHCHREIYDRQSQSRMAHALATGAEHYQRHDLALPAEVADQANGLVYRVEARRGQLFLEVSRGQETAGAVMAYALGSGQRGLTFVRERDAEDYEELRISYYADTGSWDLTPGQESDRPASAEDAL
;
A
#
# COMPACT_ATOMS: atom_id res chain seq x y z
N MET A 1 -45.90 -77.01 -12.93
CA MET A 1 -44.86 -77.37 -11.94
C MET A 1 -43.54 -77.32 -12.71
N PHE A 2 -42.62 -76.39 -12.56
CA PHE A 2 -42.24 -75.48 -11.48
C PHE A 2 -41.82 -74.13 -12.09
N GLY A 3 -42.05 -73.03 -11.38
CA GLY A 3 -41.54 -71.71 -11.74
C GLY A 3 -40.25 -71.42 -10.98
N GLU A 4 -39.20 -71.01 -11.71
CA GLU A 4 -38.00 -70.37 -11.16
C GLU A 4 -38.25 -68.88 -10.96
N THR A 5 -38.15 -68.42 -9.71
CA THR A 5 -38.10 -67.00 -9.35
C THR A 5 -36.67 -66.49 -9.42
N THR A 6 -36.40 -65.56 -10.34
CA THR A 6 -35.19 -64.74 -10.37
C THR A 6 -35.37 -63.53 -9.44
N PHE A 7 -34.54 -63.43 -8.40
CA PHE A 7 -34.48 -62.27 -7.51
C PHE A 7 -33.59 -61.19 -8.15
N GLY A 8 -34.21 -60.08 -8.55
CA GLY A 8 -33.57 -58.94 -9.20
C GLY A 8 -32.86 -58.00 -8.22
N LEU A 9 -31.59 -57.73 -8.53
CA LEU A 9 -30.71 -56.72 -7.94
C LEU A 9 -31.30 -55.30 -8.07
N ALA A 10 -31.94 -54.77 -7.02
CA ALA A 10 -32.43 -53.37 -7.02
C ALA A 10 -31.85 -52.48 -5.90
N GLY A 11 -31.01 -53.01 -5.00
CA GLY A 11 -30.50 -52.26 -3.84
C GLY A 11 -29.26 -51.38 -4.07
N GLY A 12 -28.53 -51.55 -5.18
CA GLY A 12 -27.19 -50.95 -5.35
C GLY A 12 -27.15 -49.52 -5.88
N ARG A 13 -28.24 -48.98 -6.44
CA ARG A 13 -28.23 -47.67 -7.11
C ARG A 13 -28.52 -46.49 -6.18
N LEU A 14 -29.38 -46.66 -5.18
CA LEU A 14 -29.76 -45.59 -4.26
C LEU A 14 -28.65 -45.23 -3.25
N MET A 15 -27.84 -46.22 -2.85
CA MET A 15 -26.76 -46.01 -1.88
C MET A 15 -25.54 -45.32 -2.53
N ARG A 16 -25.32 -45.56 -3.83
CA ARG A 16 -24.27 -44.90 -4.63
C ARG A 16 -24.55 -43.41 -4.88
N SER A 17 -25.81 -43.02 -5.08
CA SER A 17 -26.18 -41.61 -5.29
C SER A 17 -26.08 -40.76 -4.02
N VAL A 18 -26.41 -41.32 -2.85
CA VAL A 18 -26.23 -40.64 -1.56
C VAL A 18 -24.74 -40.49 -1.23
N GLN A 19 -23.91 -41.52 -1.45
CA GLN A 19 -22.47 -41.42 -1.26
C GLN A 19 -21.82 -40.40 -2.21
N ALA A 20 -22.26 -40.32 -3.46
CA ALA A 20 -21.77 -39.33 -4.42
C ALA A 20 -22.17 -37.89 -4.00
N GLY A 21 -23.39 -37.69 -3.52
CA GLY A 21 -23.86 -36.37 -3.05
C GLY A 21 -23.09 -35.86 -1.82
N VAL A 22 -22.85 -36.74 -0.84
CA VAL A 22 -22.06 -36.41 0.36
C VAL A 22 -20.60 -36.09 0.00
N ALA A 23 -19.99 -36.86 -0.92
CA ALA A 23 -18.62 -36.62 -1.36
C ALA A 23 -18.44 -35.25 -2.05
N VAL A 24 -19.42 -34.82 -2.86
CA VAL A 24 -19.39 -33.51 -3.53
C VAL A 24 -19.51 -32.35 -2.53
N VAL A 25 -20.43 -32.45 -1.57
CA VAL A 25 -20.61 -31.42 -0.54
C VAL A 25 -19.38 -31.29 0.36
N VAL A 26 -18.77 -32.42 0.76
CA VAL A 26 -17.52 -32.42 1.54
C VAL A 26 -16.36 -31.79 0.74
N SER A 27 -16.27 -32.06 -0.56
CA SER A 27 -15.22 -31.50 -1.42
C SER A 27 -15.36 -29.99 -1.60
N ILE A 28 -16.59 -29.47 -1.73
CA ILE A 28 -16.85 -28.03 -1.83
C ILE A 28 -16.55 -27.32 -0.50
N ALA A 29 -16.97 -27.89 0.63
CA ALA A 29 -16.67 -27.33 1.94
C ALA A 29 -15.17 -27.31 2.24
N LEU A 30 -14.44 -28.38 1.86
CA LEU A 30 -12.99 -28.46 2.00
C LEU A 30 -12.26 -27.45 1.09
N ALA A 31 -12.72 -27.28 -0.16
CA ALA A 31 -12.17 -26.28 -1.06
C ALA A 31 -12.40 -24.85 -0.55
N ALA A 32 -13.56 -24.56 0.03
CA ALA A 32 -13.89 -23.24 0.59
C ALA A 32 -13.07 -22.92 1.86
N THR A 33 -12.79 -23.90 2.72
CA THR A 33 -11.94 -23.71 3.90
C THR A 33 -10.47 -23.57 3.52
N ILE A 34 -9.97 -24.35 2.55
CA ILE A 34 -8.61 -24.19 2.02
C ILE A 34 -8.44 -22.82 1.35
N ALA A 35 -9.40 -22.38 0.52
CA ALA A 35 -9.36 -21.05 -0.10
C ALA A 35 -9.40 -19.91 0.92
N SER A 36 -10.17 -20.04 2.00
CA SER A 36 -10.20 -19.06 3.09
C SER A 36 -8.89 -19.05 3.90
N ALA A 37 -8.31 -20.21 4.17
CA ALA A 37 -7.03 -20.34 4.86
C ALA A 37 -5.86 -19.78 4.04
N LEU A 38 -5.91 -19.88 2.70
CA LEU A 38 -4.93 -19.29 1.79
C LEU A 38 -5.06 -17.76 1.69
N ARG A 39 -6.27 -17.19 1.80
CA ARG A 39 -6.48 -15.73 1.84
C ARG A 39 -6.02 -15.07 3.14
N LEU A 40 -5.99 -15.81 4.24
CA LEU A 40 -5.49 -15.34 5.54
C LEU A 40 -3.97 -15.34 5.64
N ARG A 41 -3.27 -15.97 4.69
CA ARG A 41 -1.83 -16.16 4.72
C ARG A 41 -1.17 -15.36 3.61
N SER A 42 -1.34 -14.04 3.65
CA SER A 42 -0.50 -13.14 2.87
C SER A 42 0.96 -13.32 3.31
N PRO A 43 1.86 -13.80 2.44
CA PRO A 43 3.26 -14.05 2.80
C PRO A 43 4.09 -12.77 3.00
N HIS A 44 3.47 -11.59 2.91
CA HIS A 44 4.15 -10.28 2.96
C HIS A 44 4.02 -9.53 4.29
N ARG A 45 3.50 -10.17 5.35
CA ARG A 45 3.31 -9.50 6.64
C ARG A 45 4.19 -10.09 7.74
N GLU A 46 5.46 -10.32 7.46
CA GLU A 46 6.45 -10.18 8.54
C GLU A 46 6.63 -8.68 8.77
N VAL A 47 5.81 -8.13 9.67
CA VAL A 47 6.12 -6.84 10.28
C VAL A 47 7.41 -7.07 11.05
N PHE A 48 8.55 -6.71 10.46
CA PHE A 48 9.77 -6.57 11.23
C PHE A 48 9.43 -5.57 12.34
N ALA A 49 9.28 -6.06 13.57
CA ALA A 49 9.10 -5.17 14.71
C ALA A 49 10.26 -4.17 14.64
N PRO A 50 9.98 -2.86 14.47
CA PRO A 50 11.04 -1.89 14.31
C PRO A 50 11.93 -2.01 15.55
N ARG A 51 13.18 -2.38 15.34
CA ARG A 51 14.16 -2.32 16.42
C ARG A 51 14.23 -0.84 16.79
N ALA A 52 13.93 -0.51 18.04
CA ALA A 52 14.06 0.85 18.54
C ALA A 52 15.42 1.39 18.08
N ILE A 53 15.38 2.46 17.27
CA ILE A 53 16.60 3.13 16.85
C ILE A 53 17.12 3.81 18.10
N ASP A 54 18.18 3.23 18.66
CA ASP A 54 18.91 3.88 19.74
C ASP A 54 19.63 5.08 19.13
N LEU A 55 19.07 6.26 19.37
CA LEU A 55 19.67 7.54 18.98
C LEU A 55 20.78 7.95 19.95
N GLU A 56 21.06 7.18 21.02
CA GLU A 56 22.20 7.43 21.90
C GLU A 56 23.49 7.40 21.08
N GLY A 57 24.16 8.56 21.01
CA GLY A 57 25.38 8.75 20.24
C GLY A 57 25.19 9.31 18.83
N TYR A 58 23.95 9.54 18.36
CA TYR A 58 23.73 10.33 17.14
C TYR A 58 23.94 11.82 17.42
N VAL A 59 25.12 12.34 17.03
CA VAL A 59 25.52 13.73 17.30
C VAL A 59 25.10 14.74 16.22
N GLY A 60 24.48 14.27 15.13
CA GLY A 60 24.10 15.09 13.98
C GLY A 60 25.29 15.52 13.09
N ALA A 61 25.02 15.75 11.81
CA ALA A 61 26.06 16.07 10.82
C ALA A 61 26.78 17.42 11.10
N ALA A 62 26.11 18.36 11.74
CA ALA A 62 26.69 19.67 12.08
C ALA A 62 27.90 19.55 13.02
N GLN A 63 27.90 18.57 13.93
CA GLN A 63 29.03 18.32 14.83
C GLN A 63 30.30 17.92 14.06
N CYS A 64 30.15 17.28 12.90
CA CYS A 64 31.26 16.86 12.05
C CYS A 64 31.94 18.06 11.36
N ALA A 65 31.22 19.16 11.13
CA ALA A 65 31.73 20.35 10.45
C ALA A 65 32.90 21.03 11.20
N HIS A 66 33.01 20.79 12.52
CA HIS A 66 34.10 21.31 13.34
C HIS A 66 35.47 20.79 12.92
N CYS A 67 35.56 19.51 12.54
CA CYS A 67 36.82 18.88 12.10
C CYS A 67 36.85 18.63 10.58
N HIS A 68 35.69 18.49 9.94
CA HIS A 68 35.54 18.05 8.55
C HIS A 68 34.69 19.02 7.73
N ARG A 69 35.02 20.32 7.78
CA ARG A 69 34.26 21.39 7.12
C ARG A 69 34.02 21.15 5.63
N GLU A 70 35.06 20.86 4.86
CA GLU A 70 34.92 20.69 3.40
C GLU A 70 34.01 19.51 3.04
N ILE A 71 34.08 18.41 3.80
CA ILE A 71 33.23 17.23 3.61
C ILE A 71 31.78 17.58 3.96
N TYR A 72 31.57 18.25 5.09
CA TYR A 72 30.25 18.72 5.50
C TYR A 72 29.62 19.65 4.47
N ASP A 73 30.36 20.65 3.98
CA ASP A 73 29.87 21.60 2.99
C ASP A 73 29.47 20.88 1.69
N ARG A 74 30.29 19.92 1.22
CA ARG A 74 29.98 19.13 0.03
C ARG A 74 28.78 18.20 0.22
N GLN A 75 28.67 17.56 1.38
CA GLN A 75 27.60 16.61 1.65
C GLN A 75 26.27 17.33 1.86
N SER A 76 26.25 18.44 2.62
CA SER A 76 25.05 19.22 2.93
C SER A 76 24.38 19.83 1.69
N GLN A 77 25.14 20.06 0.62
CA GLN A 77 24.64 20.52 -0.68
C GLN A 77 24.28 19.36 -1.62
N SER A 78 24.55 18.11 -1.22
CA SER A 78 24.27 16.95 -2.05
C SER A 78 22.79 16.62 -2.05
N ARG A 79 22.33 15.98 -3.13
CA ARG A 79 20.97 15.44 -3.23
C ARG A 79 20.63 14.47 -2.09
N MET A 80 21.63 13.76 -1.56
CA MET A 80 21.43 12.84 -0.44
C MET A 80 21.05 13.57 0.85
N ALA A 81 21.63 14.75 1.11
CA ALA A 81 21.27 15.58 2.26
C ALA A 81 19.86 16.16 2.15
N HIS A 82 19.28 16.16 0.95
CA HIS A 82 17.93 16.63 0.69
C HIS A 82 16.96 15.50 0.31
N ALA A 83 17.34 14.24 0.56
CA ALA A 83 16.52 13.07 0.20
C ALA A 83 15.31 12.85 1.12
N LEU A 84 15.24 13.54 2.25
CA LEU A 84 14.09 13.54 3.15
C LEU A 84 13.86 14.96 3.66
N ALA A 85 12.61 15.42 3.63
CA ALA A 85 12.17 16.62 4.32
C ALA A 85 10.68 16.53 4.63
N THR A 86 10.15 17.50 5.36
CA THR A 86 8.69 17.61 5.52
C THR A 86 8.03 17.92 4.18
N GLY A 87 6.76 17.53 4.02
CA GLY A 87 5.99 17.87 2.82
C GLY A 87 5.88 19.39 2.61
N ALA A 88 5.80 20.16 3.69
CA ALA A 88 5.79 21.62 3.64
C ALA A 88 7.11 22.20 3.12
N GLU A 89 8.26 21.70 3.58
CA GLU A 89 9.57 22.14 3.07
C GLU A 89 9.74 21.81 1.59
N HIS A 90 9.26 20.64 1.13
CA HIS A 90 9.29 20.35 -0.30
C HIS A 90 8.35 21.25 -1.11
N TYR A 91 7.13 21.49 -0.64
CA TYR A 91 6.22 22.44 -1.28
C TYR A 91 6.83 23.84 -1.43
N GLN A 92 7.60 24.30 -0.45
CA GLN A 92 8.28 25.60 -0.53
C GLN A 92 9.49 25.61 -1.47
N ARG A 93 10.20 24.49 -1.59
CA ARG A 93 11.44 24.37 -2.39
C ARG A 93 11.20 24.03 -3.85
N HIS A 94 10.07 23.43 -4.18
CA HIS A 94 9.77 22.93 -5.52
C HIS A 94 8.47 23.52 -6.05
N ASP A 95 8.47 23.84 -7.35
CA ASP A 95 7.28 24.29 -8.07
C ASP A 95 6.41 23.07 -8.42
N LEU A 96 5.64 22.60 -7.44
CA LEU A 96 4.72 21.48 -7.62
C LEU A 96 3.46 21.97 -8.33
N ALA A 97 3.06 21.31 -9.42
CA ALA A 97 1.83 21.62 -10.14
C ALA A 97 0.61 21.37 -9.24
N LEU A 98 0.01 22.43 -8.67
CA LEU A 98 -1.11 22.34 -7.72
C LEU A 98 -2.20 23.39 -8.01
N PRO A 99 -3.49 23.10 -7.72
CA PRO A 99 -4.00 21.79 -7.31
C PRO A 99 -3.88 20.76 -8.44
N ALA A 100 -3.80 19.48 -8.08
CA ALA A 100 -3.70 18.39 -9.04
C ALA A 100 -4.76 17.33 -8.77
N GLU A 101 -5.17 16.65 -9.83
CA GLU A 101 -6.08 15.51 -9.78
C GLU A 101 -5.51 14.35 -10.60
N VAL A 102 -5.51 13.16 -10.00
CA VAL A 102 -5.03 11.92 -10.64
C VAL A 102 -6.14 10.88 -10.51
N ALA A 103 -6.54 10.29 -11.64
CA ALA A 103 -7.57 9.26 -11.68
C ALA A 103 -6.95 7.87 -11.82
N ASP A 104 -7.17 7.01 -10.81
CA ASP A 104 -6.90 5.58 -10.93
C ASP A 104 -8.17 4.88 -11.40
N GLN A 105 -8.26 4.74 -12.72
CA GLN A 105 -9.41 4.11 -13.39
C GLN A 105 -9.56 2.63 -13.03
N ALA A 106 -8.47 1.93 -12.73
CA ALA A 106 -8.51 0.51 -12.42
C ALA A 106 -9.20 0.24 -11.08
N ASN A 107 -9.10 1.19 -10.15
CA ASN A 107 -9.72 1.11 -8.83
C ASN A 107 -10.95 2.00 -8.67
N GLY A 108 -11.27 2.86 -9.63
CA GLY A 108 -12.38 3.81 -9.53
C GLY A 108 -12.12 4.88 -8.46
N LEU A 109 -10.87 5.31 -8.33
CA LEU A 109 -10.41 6.28 -7.35
C LEU A 109 -10.01 7.59 -8.02
N VAL A 110 -10.25 8.69 -7.33
CA VAL A 110 -9.75 10.02 -7.70
C VAL A 110 -8.96 10.58 -6.54
N TYR A 111 -7.70 10.89 -6.82
CA TYR A 111 -6.76 11.52 -5.92
C TYR A 111 -6.70 13.01 -6.21
N ARG A 112 -6.80 13.85 -5.18
CA ARG A 112 -6.66 15.30 -5.29
C ARG A 112 -5.58 15.77 -4.34
N VAL A 113 -4.60 16.49 -4.88
CA VAL A 113 -3.51 17.09 -4.11
C VAL A 113 -3.68 18.60 -4.11
N GLU A 114 -3.56 19.20 -2.93
CA GLU A 114 -3.61 20.65 -2.79
C GLU A 114 -2.75 21.16 -1.63
N ALA A 115 -2.42 22.45 -1.68
CA ALA A 115 -1.75 23.15 -0.60
C ALA A 115 -2.79 23.84 0.29
N ARG A 116 -2.88 23.45 1.55
CA ARG A 116 -3.73 24.08 2.57
C ARG A 116 -2.84 24.63 3.68
N ARG A 117 -2.87 25.95 3.92
CA ARG A 117 -2.13 26.62 5.01
C ARG A 117 -0.62 26.27 5.05
N GLY A 118 0.01 26.13 3.88
CA GLY A 118 1.44 25.81 3.76
C GLY A 118 1.78 24.32 3.92
N GLN A 119 0.78 23.45 4.06
CA GLN A 119 0.95 22.00 4.07
C GLN A 119 0.34 21.40 2.81
N LEU A 120 0.91 20.29 2.36
CA LEU A 120 0.32 19.48 1.30
C LEU A 120 -0.71 18.52 1.90
N PHE A 121 -1.86 18.43 1.24
CA PHE A 121 -2.96 17.57 1.62
C PHE A 121 -3.35 16.70 0.43
N LEU A 122 -3.53 15.40 0.70
CA LEU A 122 -4.09 14.43 -0.23
C LEU A 122 -5.52 14.11 0.18
N GLU A 123 -6.44 14.18 -0.76
CA GLU A 123 -7.80 13.67 -0.63
C GLU A 123 -8.00 12.54 -1.65
N VAL A 124 -8.64 11.45 -1.24
CA VAL A 124 -8.96 10.31 -2.09
C VAL A 124 -10.46 10.09 -2.06
N SER A 125 -11.06 9.93 -3.23
CA SER A 125 -12.50 9.71 -3.40
C SER A 125 -12.78 8.38 -4.11
N ARG A 126 -13.70 7.58 -3.56
CA ARG A 126 -14.31 6.39 -4.16
C ARG A 126 -15.83 6.57 -4.21
N GLY A 127 -16.33 7.14 -5.31
CA GLY A 127 -17.76 7.46 -5.43
C GLY A 127 -18.19 8.55 -4.44
N GLN A 128 -18.91 8.19 -3.38
CA GLN A 128 -19.30 9.12 -2.30
C GLN A 128 -18.42 9.01 -1.05
N GLU A 129 -17.56 8.00 -0.99
CA GLU A 129 -16.62 7.80 0.10
C GLU A 129 -15.37 8.67 -0.12
N THR A 130 -14.92 9.35 0.93
CA THR A 130 -13.73 10.21 0.89
C THR A 130 -12.85 9.98 2.10
N ALA A 131 -11.55 9.96 1.89
CA ALA A 131 -10.53 9.96 2.93
C ALA A 131 -9.48 11.03 2.63
N GLY A 132 -8.73 11.46 3.64
CA GLY A 132 -7.73 12.50 3.43
C GLY A 132 -6.62 12.50 4.48
N ALA A 133 -5.42 12.87 4.05
CA ALA A 133 -4.24 12.87 4.90
C ALA A 133 -3.33 14.07 4.59
N VAL A 134 -2.61 14.51 5.62
CA VAL A 134 -1.47 15.42 5.44
C VAL A 134 -0.31 14.62 4.86
N MET A 135 0.33 15.17 3.83
CA MET A 135 1.56 14.62 3.27
C MET A 135 2.72 15.08 4.16
N ALA A 136 2.92 14.38 5.28
CA ALA A 136 3.79 14.79 6.38
C ALA A 136 5.26 14.90 5.96
N TYR A 137 5.74 13.92 5.22
CA TYR A 137 7.10 13.87 4.70
C TYR A 137 7.11 13.64 3.19
N ALA A 138 8.23 14.01 2.58
CA ALA A 138 8.57 13.72 1.20
C ALA A 138 9.96 13.08 1.11
N LEU A 139 10.01 11.97 0.38
CA LEU A 139 11.18 11.19 0.04
C LEU A 139 11.63 11.56 -1.37
N GLY A 140 12.92 11.84 -1.52
CA GLY A 140 13.57 12.24 -2.76
C GLY A 140 14.05 13.69 -2.74
N SER A 141 15.12 13.97 -3.48
CA SER A 141 15.69 15.32 -3.61
C SER A 141 14.90 16.27 -4.51
N GLY A 142 13.80 15.81 -5.10
CA GLY A 142 13.02 16.53 -6.10
C GLY A 142 13.65 16.58 -7.50
N GLN A 143 14.82 15.98 -7.72
CA GLN A 143 15.43 15.95 -9.06
C GLN A 143 14.69 15.03 -10.05
N ARG A 144 14.14 13.90 -9.56
CA ARG A 144 13.44 12.91 -10.39
C ARG A 144 11.98 12.80 -10.01
N GLY A 145 11.74 12.68 -8.71
CA GLY A 145 10.42 12.71 -8.15
C GLY A 145 10.45 12.88 -6.65
N LEU A 146 9.25 12.99 -6.10
CA LEU A 146 8.97 13.05 -4.68
C LEU A 146 7.88 12.03 -4.40
N THR A 147 8.16 11.13 -3.46
CA THR A 147 7.18 10.17 -2.93
C THR A 147 6.84 10.60 -1.52
N PHE A 148 5.56 10.60 -1.18
CA PHE A 148 5.10 11.22 0.06
C PHE A 148 4.71 10.17 1.09
N VAL A 149 4.79 10.56 2.35
CA VAL A 149 4.47 9.69 3.49
C VAL A 149 3.51 10.43 4.39
N ARG A 150 2.46 9.74 4.84
CA ARG A 150 1.59 10.23 5.92
C ARG A 150 2.01 9.62 7.26
N GLU A 151 1.67 10.33 8.31
CA GLU A 151 1.63 9.77 9.66
C GLU A 151 0.23 9.19 9.88
N ARG A 152 0.17 7.89 10.20
CA ARG A 152 -1.08 7.20 10.54
C ARG A 152 -1.36 7.36 12.04
N ASP A 153 -0.31 7.20 12.85
CA ASP A 153 -0.25 7.52 14.27
C ASP A 153 1.21 7.84 14.66
N ALA A 154 1.46 8.08 15.95
CA ALA A 154 2.76 8.55 16.44
C ALA A 154 3.95 7.63 16.10
N GLU A 155 3.72 6.34 15.85
CA GLU A 155 4.75 5.35 15.56
C GLU A 155 4.59 4.68 14.18
N ASP A 156 3.52 5.00 13.45
CA ASP A 156 3.18 4.36 12.18
C ASP A 156 3.11 5.37 11.02
N TYR A 157 3.85 5.07 9.96
CA TYR A 157 4.01 5.92 8.79
C TYR A 157 3.74 5.11 7.53
N GLU A 158 2.95 5.66 6.63
CA GLU A 158 2.51 4.97 5.42
C GLU A 158 2.89 5.77 4.18
N GLU A 159 3.52 5.11 3.21
CA GLU A 159 3.77 5.67 1.89
C GLU A 159 2.44 5.93 1.19
N LEU A 160 2.27 7.16 0.69
CA LEU A 160 1.08 7.56 -0.02
C LEU A 160 1.10 7.05 -1.46
N ARG A 161 -0.09 6.82 -2.00
CA ARG A 161 -0.26 6.24 -3.35
C ARG A 161 0.02 7.19 -4.51
N ILE A 162 0.37 8.45 -4.22
CA ILE A 162 0.62 9.48 -5.22
C ILE A 162 2.02 10.06 -5.02
N SER A 163 2.74 10.17 -6.14
CA SER A 163 4.07 10.77 -6.23
C SER A 163 4.08 11.91 -7.26
N TYR A 164 5.00 12.85 -7.09
CA TYR A 164 5.28 13.90 -8.07
C TYR A 164 6.52 13.53 -8.90
N TYR A 165 6.45 13.71 -10.22
CA TYR A 165 7.51 13.39 -11.16
C TYR A 165 8.04 14.67 -11.79
N ALA A 166 9.28 15.02 -11.45
CA ALA A 166 9.90 16.28 -11.87
C ALA A 166 10.23 16.31 -13.37
N ASP A 167 10.56 15.16 -13.96
CA ASP A 167 10.90 15.06 -15.39
C ASP A 167 9.70 15.42 -16.28
N THR A 168 8.47 15.18 -15.81
CA THR A 168 7.21 15.48 -16.53
C THR A 168 6.42 16.64 -15.92
N GLY A 169 6.76 17.10 -14.72
CA GLY A 169 6.02 18.10 -13.98
C GLY A 169 4.61 17.65 -13.59
N SER A 170 4.42 16.35 -13.36
CA SER A 170 3.10 15.74 -13.19
C SER A 170 3.00 14.89 -11.92
N TRP A 171 1.78 14.70 -11.45
CA TRP A 171 1.43 13.75 -10.40
C TRP A 171 0.96 12.45 -11.03
N ASP A 172 1.34 11.32 -10.44
CA ASP A 172 0.86 10.00 -10.85
C ASP A 172 0.92 9.04 -9.66
N LEU A 173 0.44 7.81 -9.85
CA LEU A 173 0.58 6.74 -8.87
C LEU A 173 2.04 6.54 -8.47
N THR A 174 2.26 6.28 -7.18
CA THR A 174 3.57 5.89 -6.66
C THR A 174 4.00 4.57 -7.28
N PRO A 175 5.26 4.44 -7.75
CA PRO A 175 5.70 3.27 -8.49
C PRO A 175 5.56 1.98 -7.68
N GLY A 176 5.06 0.92 -8.31
CA GLY A 176 4.86 -0.38 -7.69
C GLY A 176 3.51 -0.56 -6.99
N GLN A 177 2.70 0.49 -6.90
CA GLN A 177 1.36 0.45 -6.32
C GLN A 177 0.24 0.35 -7.38
N GLU A 178 0.57 0.25 -8.66
CA GLU A 178 -0.41 0.26 -9.77
C GLU A 178 -1.28 -1.01 -9.77
N SER A 179 -0.76 -2.12 -9.22
CA SER A 179 -1.52 -3.37 -9.09
C SER A 179 -2.40 -3.45 -7.85
N ASP A 180 -2.21 -2.56 -6.87
CA ASP A 180 -2.88 -2.64 -5.57
C ASP A 180 -4.37 -2.34 -5.69
N ARG A 181 -5.18 -3.09 -4.95
CA ARG A 181 -6.65 -3.03 -4.95
C ARG A 181 -7.16 -2.66 -3.57
N PRO A 182 -7.15 -1.36 -3.21
CA PRO A 182 -7.59 -0.93 -1.89
C PRO A 182 -9.12 -1.11 -1.80
N ALA A 183 -9.61 -1.55 -0.64
CA ALA A 183 -11.03 -1.88 -0.48
C ALA A 183 -11.90 -0.64 -0.23
N SER A 184 -11.30 0.46 0.24
CA SER A 184 -11.94 1.71 0.65
C SER A 184 -11.16 2.92 0.14
N ALA A 185 -11.63 4.14 0.41
CA ALA A 185 -10.86 5.36 0.17
C ALA A 185 -9.72 5.53 1.20
N GLU A 186 -9.94 5.06 2.43
CA GLU A 186 -8.94 5.07 3.51
C GLU A 186 -7.77 4.13 3.21
N ASP A 187 -8.05 2.90 2.76
CA ASP A 187 -7.01 1.94 2.33
C ASP A 187 -6.26 2.42 1.09
N ALA A 188 -6.76 3.46 0.42
CA ALA A 188 -6.22 4.02 -0.80
C ALA A 188 -5.44 5.31 -0.58
N LEU A 189 -5.40 5.87 0.63
CA LEU A 189 -4.44 6.92 0.97
C LEU A 189 -3.03 6.35 0.82
#